data_AF-A0A423X2C1-F1
#
_entry.id   AF-A0A423X2C1-F1
#
_cell.length_a   1.000
_cell.length_b   1.000
_cell.length_c   1.000
_cell.angle_alpha   90.00
_cell.angle_beta   90.00
_cell.angle_gamma   90.00
#
_symmetry.space_group_name_H-M   'P 1'
#
loop_
_entity.id
_entity.type
_entity.pdbx_description
1 polymer ?
#
loop_
_entity_poly.entity_id
_entity_poly.type
_entity_poly.pdbx_seq_one_letter_code
_entity_poly.pdbx_strand_id
1 'polypeptide(L)'
;MCRSETDKRAEEVRTGAVAPSRTERKKCWESRDIYFACLDRNGILDAIKDDKAAAKSCGGEAVGFEKDCATEWVTYFKKWRVADYNKKKRLAALEAQGAQNVQIQSGPGAS
;
A
#
# COMPACT_ATOMS: atom_id res chain seq x y z
N MET A 1 -4.85 -17.69 29.26
CA MET A 1 -5.89 -17.79 28.22
C MET A 1 -5.33 -18.54 27.02
N CYS A 2 -5.99 -19.59 26.54
CA CYS A 2 -5.59 -20.29 25.31
C CYS A 2 -6.01 -19.45 24.10
N ARG A 3 -5.05 -19.06 23.25
CA ARG A 3 -5.33 -18.46 21.93
C ARG A 3 -5.90 -19.55 21.01
N SER A 4 -6.87 -19.21 20.17
CA SER A 4 -7.41 -20.14 19.18
C SER A 4 -6.39 -20.36 18.05
N GLU A 5 -6.48 -21.51 17.36
CA GLU A 5 -5.60 -21.82 16.22
C GLU A 5 -5.69 -20.76 15.11
N THR A 6 -6.88 -20.19 14.91
CA THR A 6 -7.11 -19.10 13.96
C THR A 6 -6.37 -17.82 14.37
N ASP A 7 -6.36 -17.48 15.66
CA ASP A 7 -5.62 -16.31 16.15
C ASP A 7 -4.12 -16.49 16.02
N LYS A 8 -3.62 -17.71 16.24
CA LYS A 8 -2.21 -18.05 16.04
C LYS A 8 -1.82 -17.90 14.56
N ARG A 9 -2.63 -18.46 13.65
CA ARG A 9 -2.41 -18.33 12.20
C ARG A 9 -2.38 -16.87 11.76
N ALA A 10 -3.32 -16.05 12.23
CA ALA A 10 -3.35 -14.63 11.91
C ALA A 10 -2.09 -13.89 12.41
N GLU A 11 -1.59 -14.24 13.60
CA GLU A 11 -0.36 -13.65 14.15
C GLU A 11 0.88 -14.03 13.36
N GLU A 12 1.02 -15.30 12.98
CA GLU A 12 2.14 -15.76 12.16
C GLU A 12 2.16 -15.07 10.79
N VAL A 13 0.98 -14.84 10.18
CA VAL A 13 0.88 -14.05 8.94
C VAL A 13 1.23 -12.58 9.18
N ARG A 14 0.72 -11.97 10.26
CA ARG A 14 1.01 -10.56 10.60
C ARG A 14 2.48 -10.29 10.79
N THR A 15 3.15 -11.18 11.54
CA THR A 15 4.58 -11.10 11.85
C THR A 15 5.48 -11.54 10.70
N GLY A 16 4.92 -12.09 9.63
CA GLY A 16 5.68 -12.59 8.48
C GLY A 16 6.38 -13.93 8.72
N ALA A 17 6.06 -14.64 9.81
CA ALA A 17 6.59 -15.98 10.09
C ALA A 17 6.15 -17.01 9.04
N VAL A 18 5.01 -16.76 8.38
CA VAL A 18 4.43 -17.63 7.35
C VAL A 18 3.81 -16.79 6.24
N ALA A 19 3.82 -17.32 5.02
CA ALA A 19 3.19 -16.65 3.89
C ALA A 19 1.64 -16.69 4.00
N PRO A 20 0.94 -15.60 3.64
CA PRO A 20 -0.52 -15.61 3.54
C PRO A 20 -1.01 -16.47 2.37
N SER A 21 -2.06 -17.23 2.63
CA SER A 21 -2.84 -17.99 1.64
C SER A 21 -3.58 -17.05 0.68
N ARG A 22 -4.17 -17.62 -0.38
CA ARG A 22 -4.98 -16.85 -1.34
C ARG A 22 -6.16 -16.13 -0.67
N THR A 23 -6.84 -16.80 0.26
CA THR A 23 -8.00 -16.23 0.97
C THR A 23 -7.58 -15.10 1.90
N GLU A 24 -6.48 -15.26 2.63
CA GLU A 24 -5.93 -14.19 3.50
C GLU A 24 -5.46 -12.98 2.69
N ARG A 25 -4.83 -13.20 1.53
CA ARG A 25 -4.47 -12.10 0.61
C ARG A 25 -5.70 -11.36 0.09
N LYS A 26 -6.75 -12.08 -0.29
CA LYS A 26 -8.01 -11.47 -0.74
C LYS A 26 -8.57 -10.55 0.35
N LYS A 27 -8.65 -11.05 1.58
CA LYS A 27 -9.12 -10.28 2.74
C LYS A 27 -8.25 -9.04 3.00
N CYS A 28 -6.93 -9.19 2.96
CA CYS A 28 -6.00 -8.08 3.10
C CYS A 28 -6.23 -6.98 2.04
N TRP A 29 -6.45 -7.35 0.78
CA TRP A 29 -6.71 -6.38 -0.29
C TRP A 29 -8.06 -5.67 -0.12
N GLU A 30 -9.10 -6.39 0.31
CA GLU A 30 -10.41 -5.79 0.63
C GLU A 30 -10.28 -4.75 1.75
N SER A 31 -9.61 -5.09 2.85
CA SER A 31 -9.39 -4.17 3.98
C SER A 31 -8.47 -3.00 3.59
N ARG A 32 -7.48 -3.22 2.71
CA ARG A 32 -6.65 -2.16 2.12
C ARG A 32 -7.49 -1.16 1.34
N ASP A 33 -8.35 -1.65 0.46
CA ASP A 33 -9.12 -0.80 -0.44
C ASP A 33 -10.18 0.01 0.34
N ILE A 34 -10.76 -0.58 1.39
CA ILE A 34 -11.64 0.13 2.34
C ILE A 34 -10.89 1.28 3.03
N TYR A 35 -9.69 1.00 3.57
CA TYR A 35 -8.87 2.03 4.21
C TYR A 35 -8.48 3.15 3.25
N PHE A 36 -8.03 2.80 2.04
CA PHE A 36 -7.65 3.77 1.01
C PHE A 36 -8.84 4.59 0.52
N ALA A 37 -10.02 4.00 0.35
CA ALA A 37 -11.24 4.75 0.04
C ALA A 37 -11.62 5.74 1.15
N CYS A 38 -11.37 5.40 2.42
CA CYS A 38 -11.52 6.38 3.51
C CYS A 38 -10.53 7.53 3.39
N LEU A 39 -9.24 7.23 3.14
CA LEU A 39 -8.22 8.26 2.97
C LEU A 39 -8.56 9.20 1.79
N ASP A 40 -8.98 8.65 0.66
CA ASP A 40 -9.39 9.41 -0.53
C ASP A 40 -10.55 10.36 -0.25
N ARG A 41 -11.58 9.90 0.47
CA ARG A 41 -12.72 10.74 0.89
C ARG A 41 -12.32 11.91 1.81
N ASN A 42 -11.23 11.75 2.56
CA ASN A 42 -10.73 12.79 3.47
C ASN A 42 -9.56 13.60 2.88
N GLY A 43 -9.21 13.39 1.62
CA GLY A 43 -8.11 14.10 0.96
C GLY A 43 -6.72 13.76 1.51
N ILE A 44 -6.55 12.58 2.11
CA ILE A 44 -5.29 12.13 2.70
C ILE A 44 -4.57 11.22 1.69
N LEU A 45 -3.43 11.68 1.17
CA LEU A 45 -2.61 10.85 0.28
C LEU A 45 -1.59 10.02 1.06
N ASP A 46 -0.86 10.67 1.95
CA ASP A 46 0.25 10.08 2.69
C ASP A 46 -0.15 9.87 4.15
N ALA A 47 -0.71 8.70 4.44
CA ALA A 47 -1.10 8.33 5.80
C ALA A 47 0.09 8.05 6.74
N ILE A 48 1.34 8.04 6.24
CA ILE A 48 2.54 7.96 7.09
C ILE A 48 2.90 9.37 7.58
N LYS A 49 2.83 10.36 6.68
CA LYS A 49 3.10 11.76 7.02
C LYS A 49 1.95 12.41 7.80
N ASP A 50 0.72 12.12 7.41
CA ASP A 50 -0.50 12.70 8.00
C ASP A 50 -1.17 11.72 8.97
N ASP A 51 -0.37 11.02 9.78
CA ASP A 51 -0.77 9.94 10.67
C ASP A 51 -1.92 10.32 11.61
N LYS A 52 -1.87 11.51 12.22
CA LYS A 52 -2.91 12.01 13.12
C LYS A 52 -4.23 12.24 12.41
N ALA A 53 -4.20 12.79 11.20
CA ALA A 53 -5.41 13.02 10.40
C ALA A 53 -6.00 11.70 9.91
N ALA A 54 -5.14 10.76 9.49
CA ALA A 54 -5.54 9.42 9.08
C ALA A 54 -6.13 8.62 10.24
N ALA A 55 -5.52 8.67 11.43
CA ALA A 55 -6.02 7.99 12.63
C ALA A 55 -7.37 8.58 13.08
N LYS A 56 -7.52 9.91 13.04
CA LYS A 56 -8.77 10.58 13.42
C LYS A 56 -9.92 10.24 12.47
N SER A 57 -9.65 10.19 11.16
CA SER A 57 -10.71 10.11 10.14
C SER A 57 -10.98 8.68 9.67
N CYS A 58 -9.96 7.81 9.72
CA CYS A 58 -9.97 6.46 9.15
C CYS A 58 -9.37 5.42 10.10
N GLY A 59 -9.38 5.70 11.42
CA GLY A 59 -8.81 4.80 12.43
C GLY A 59 -9.49 3.44 12.48
N GLY A 60 -10.81 3.38 12.26
CA GLY A 60 -11.56 2.12 12.23
C GLY A 60 -11.12 1.21 11.07
N GLU A 61 -11.02 1.78 9.87
CA GLU A 61 -10.53 1.09 8.68
C GLU A 61 -9.04 0.73 8.80
N ALA A 62 -8.22 1.58 9.43
CA ALA A 62 -6.82 1.30 9.69
C ALA A 62 -6.64 0.05 10.56
N VAL A 63 -7.45 -0.10 11.61
CA VAL A 63 -7.44 -1.31 12.47
C VAL A 63 -7.81 -2.56 11.67
N GLY A 64 -8.80 -2.48 10.78
CA GLY A 64 -9.15 -3.61 9.89
C GLY A 64 -7.99 -3.97 8.95
N PHE A 65 -7.37 -2.95 8.34
CA PHE A 65 -6.23 -3.13 7.44
C PHE A 65 -5.03 -3.76 8.14
N GLU A 66 -4.67 -3.29 9.34
CA GLU A 66 -3.55 -3.82 10.14
C GLU A 66 -3.85 -5.19 10.74
N LYS A 67 -5.12 -5.51 10.99
CA LYS A 67 -5.54 -6.83 11.46
C LYS A 67 -5.46 -7.90 10.37
N ASP A 68 -5.88 -7.56 9.15
CA ASP A 68 -6.08 -8.52 8.06
C ASP A 68 -4.87 -8.68 7.15
N CYS A 69 -3.90 -7.76 7.21
CA CYS A 69 -2.69 -7.79 6.40
C CYS A 69 -1.44 -8.12 7.23
N ALA A 70 -0.41 -8.63 6.55
CA ALA A 70 0.95 -8.66 7.09
C ALA A 70 1.46 -7.23 7.34
N THR A 71 2.17 -7.00 8.45
CA THR A 71 2.69 -5.66 8.82
C THR A 71 3.59 -5.08 7.73
N GLU A 72 4.43 -5.92 7.13
CA GLU A 72 5.28 -5.53 6.00
C GLU A 72 4.47 -5.09 4.78
N TRP A 73 3.33 -5.75 4.53
CA TRP A 73 2.44 -5.40 3.41
C TRP A 73 1.74 -4.07 3.66
N VAL A 74 1.27 -3.82 4.89
CA VAL A 74 0.69 -2.53 5.27
C VAL A 74 1.68 -1.40 5.01
N THR A 75 2.92 -1.56 5.48
CA THR A 75 3.99 -0.59 5.30
C THR A 75 4.30 -0.39 3.81
N TYR A 76 4.44 -1.48 3.06
CA TYR A 76 4.70 -1.44 1.63
C TYR A 76 3.59 -0.71 0.88
N PHE A 77 2.32 -1.04 1.12
CA PHE A 77 1.19 -0.43 0.42
C PHE A 77 1.06 1.06 0.71
N LYS A 78 1.25 1.49 1.98
CA LYS A 78 1.23 2.92 2.34
C LYS A 78 2.31 3.69 1.57
N LYS A 79 3.54 3.17 1.50
CA LYS A 79 4.64 3.78 0.71
C LYS A 79 4.37 3.75 -0.80
N TRP A 80 3.89 2.61 -1.31
CA TRP A 80 3.64 2.42 -2.74
C TRP A 80 2.55 3.36 -3.25
N ARG A 81 1.48 3.61 -2.47
CA ARG A 81 0.42 4.56 -2.81
C ARG A 81 0.97 5.96 -3.12
N VAL A 82 1.89 6.45 -2.28
CA VAL A 82 2.52 7.77 -2.48
C VAL A 82 3.45 7.76 -3.70
N ALA A 83 4.28 6.71 -3.84
CA ALA A 83 5.21 6.58 -4.96
C ALA A 83 4.47 6.48 -6.31
N ASP A 84 3.41 5.68 -6.38
CA ASP A 84 2.57 5.52 -7.57
C ASP A 84 1.87 6.82 -7.95
N TYR A 85 1.32 7.55 -6.97
CA TYR A 85 0.73 8.88 -7.21
C TYR A 85 1.76 9.86 -7.79
N ASN A 86 2.95 9.95 -7.18
CA ASN A 86 4.01 10.84 -7.66
C ASN A 86 4.51 10.44 -9.06
N LYS A 87 4.62 9.14 -9.34
CA LYS A 87 4.96 8.62 -10.67
C LYS A 87 3.91 9.04 -11.69
N LYS A 88 2.63 8.83 -11.41
CA LYS A 88 1.52 9.21 -12.30
C LYS A 88 1.48 10.73 -12.56
N LYS A 89 1.66 11.55 -11.51
CA LYS A 89 1.79 13.01 -11.62
C LYS A 89 2.95 13.43 -12.52
N ARG A 90 4.11 12.81 -12.35
CA ARG A 90 5.30 13.10 -13.17
C ARG A 90 5.07 12.71 -14.63
N LEU A 91 4.50 11.54 -14.89
CA LEU A 91 4.19 11.09 -16.25
C LEU A 91 3.19 12.03 -16.93
N ALA A 92 2.10 12.39 -16.25
CA ALA A 92 1.12 13.35 -16.78
C ALA A 92 1.73 14.73 -17.06
N ALA A 93 2.67 15.19 -16.21
CA ALA A 93 3.37 16.45 -16.44
C ALA A 93 4.31 16.38 -17.66
N LEU A 94 4.97 15.25 -17.91
CA LEU A 94 5.81 15.05 -19.10
C LEU A 94 4.94 14.99 -20.38
N GLU A 95 3.81 14.29 -20.33
CA GLU A 95 2.84 14.22 -21.44
C GLU A 95 2.28 15.62 -21.78
N ALA A 96 1.90 16.40 -20.77
CA ALA A 96 1.37 17.76 -20.95
C ALA A 96 2.43 18.77 -21.46
N GLN A 97 3.71 18.57 -21.11
CA GLN A 97 4.83 19.33 -21.66
C GLN A 97 5.21 18.89 -23.08
N GLY A 98 4.43 17.99 -23.68
CA GLY A 98 4.63 17.53 -25.05
C GLY A 98 5.93 16.74 -25.21
N ALA A 99 6.23 15.83 -24.26
CA ALA A 99 7.44 15.01 -24.28
C ALA A 99 7.67 14.34 -25.64
N GLN A 100 8.43 15.04 -26.47
CA GLN A 100 9.17 14.52 -27.59
C GLN A 100 10.33 13.70 -27.03
N ASN A 101 10.38 12.43 -27.43
CA ASN A 101 11.54 11.54 -27.41
C ASN A 101 12.39 11.54 -26.12
N VAL A 102 12.00 10.69 -25.15
CA VAL A 102 13.02 10.04 -24.31
C VAL A 102 13.64 8.93 -25.17
N GLN A 103 14.57 9.29 -26.06
CA GLN A 103 15.50 8.31 -26.60
C GLN A 103 16.28 7.73 -25.43
N ILE A 104 15.96 6.48 -25.08
CA ILE A 104 16.80 5.67 -24.21
C ILE A 104 18.06 5.36 -25.03
N GLN A 105 19.00 6.31 -25.08
CA GLN A 105 20.38 6.01 -25.41
C GLN A 105 20.95 5.21 -24.24
N SER A 106 20.86 3.89 -24.36
CA SER A 106 21.71 2.96 -23.63
C SER A 106 22.53 2.23 -24.68
N GLY A 107 23.64 2.83 -25.10
CA GLY A 107 24.79 2.03 -25.51
C GLY A 107 25.27 1.20 -24.32
N PRO A 108 25.81 0.00 -24.58
CA PRO A 108 27.25 -0.04 -24.70
C PRO A 108 27.69 -0.74 -25.99
N GLY A 109 28.81 -0.27 -26.55
CA GLY A 109 29.57 -1.08 -27.48
C GLY A 109 29.94 -2.41 -26.81
N ALA A 110 29.57 -3.50 -27.47
CA ALA A 110 30.11 -4.84 -27.25
C ALA A 110 29.66 -5.72 -28.44
N SER A 111 30.47 -5.73 -29.50
CA SER A 111 30.81 -6.88 -30.36
C SER A 111 31.82 -6.42 -31.41
#